data_AF-A0A9X2D9P4-F1
#
_entry.id   AF-A0A9X2D9P4-F1
#
_cell.length_a   1.000
_cell.length_b   1.000
_cell.length_c   1.000
_cell.angle_alpha   90.00
_cell.angle_beta   90.00
_cell.angle_gamma   90.00
#
_symmetry.space_group_name_H-M   'P 1'
#
loop_
_entity.id
_entity.type
_entity.pdbx_description
1 polymer ?
#
loop_
_entity_poly.entity_id
_entity_poly.type
_entity_poly.pdbx_seq_one_letter_code
_entity_poly.pdbx_strand_id
1 'polypeptide(L)'
;MSAYDVRPFPPPPAAVREAIEQLHLASIHPSSDEFTLRRLAELPRPWDPGSCPRDLLAELWPWIADVVDWLNSQWMPDDARVPMCWPDHADLCQWLAALAAARYTASFGVAADTVHIWAASWFPELHRRIGLLRTCRMGRHE
;
A
#
# COMPACT_ATOMS: atom_id res chain seq x y z
N MET A 1 -30.62 7.04 0.68
CA MET A 1 -29.34 6.68 0.06
C MET A 1 -28.68 7.97 -0.40
N SER A 2 -27.46 8.26 0.08
CA SER A 2 -26.69 9.41 -0.41
C SER A 2 -26.42 9.24 -1.91
N ALA A 3 -26.54 10.31 -2.70
CA ALA A 3 -26.22 10.31 -4.12
C ALA A 3 -24.71 10.17 -4.41
N TYR A 4 -23.88 10.22 -3.37
CA TYR A 4 -22.43 10.11 -3.43
C TYR A 4 -21.96 9.10 -2.39
N ASP A 5 -21.42 7.96 -2.85
CA ASP A 5 -20.85 6.90 -2.00
C ASP A 5 -19.32 6.98 -2.04
N VAL A 6 -18.78 7.92 -1.25
CA VAL A 6 -17.34 8.09 -1.07
C VAL A 6 -16.92 7.44 0.24
N ARG A 7 -16.10 6.39 0.16
CA ARG A 7 -15.57 5.66 1.33
C ARG A 7 -14.19 6.21 1.74
N PRO A 8 -13.94 6.43 3.04
CA PRO A 8 -12.63 6.85 3.51
C PRO A 8 -11.58 5.77 3.21
N PHE A 9 -10.33 6.18 3.06
CA PHE A 9 -9.21 5.24 2.96
C PHE A 9 -9.10 4.44 4.27
N PRO A 10 -8.94 3.10 4.22
CA PRO A 10 -8.83 2.27 5.42
C PRO A 10 -7.63 2.67 6.28
N PRO A 11 -7.80 2.99 7.57
CA PRO A 11 -6.68 3.35 8.43
C PRO A 11 -5.79 2.13 8.71
N PRO A 12 -4.45 2.28 8.69
CA PRO A 12 -3.56 1.20 9.08
C PRO A 12 -3.72 0.84 10.57
N PRO A 13 -3.57 -0.45 10.93
CA PRO A 13 -3.42 -0.90 12.31
C PRO A 13 -2.27 -0.19 13.02
N ALA A 14 -2.28 -0.19 14.36
CA ALA A 14 -1.35 0.60 15.16
C ALA A 14 0.12 0.28 14.86
N ALA A 15 0.51 -1.01 14.80
CA ALA A 15 1.90 -1.38 14.55
C ALA A 15 2.36 -1.00 13.14
N VAL A 16 1.49 -1.18 12.14
CA VAL A 16 1.76 -0.78 10.74
C VAL A 16 1.89 0.73 10.62
N ARG A 17 0.97 1.47 11.25
CA ARG A 17 0.98 2.94 11.29
C ARG A 17 2.27 3.47 11.88
N GLU A 18 2.64 3.00 13.07
CA GLU A 18 3.85 3.43 13.78
C GLU A 18 5.11 3.18 12.95
N ALA A 19 5.22 2.01 12.33
CA ALA A 19 6.35 1.70 11.44
C ALA A 19 6.44 2.65 10.23
N ILE A 20 5.31 3.00 9.60
CA ILE A 20 5.28 3.95 8.49
C ILE A 20 5.63 5.37 8.98
N GLU A 21 4.98 5.85 10.03
CA GLU A 21 5.14 7.21 10.54
C GLU A 21 6.55 7.47 11.04
N GLN A 22 7.16 6.52 11.76
CA GLN A 22 8.52 6.68 12.28
C GLN A 22 9.54 6.88 11.15
N LEU A 23 9.44 6.08 10.09
CA LEU A 23 10.32 6.20 8.93
C LEU A 23 10.00 7.44 8.08
N HIS A 24 8.72 7.82 7.98
CA HIS A 24 8.32 9.03 7.30
C HIS A 24 8.86 10.30 7.99
N LEU A 25 8.74 10.38 9.31
CA LEU A 25 9.30 11.49 10.10
C LEU A 25 10.82 11.58 9.93
N ALA A 26 11.52 10.45 9.95
CA ALA A 26 12.96 10.41 9.70
C ALA A 26 13.34 10.86 8.28
N SER A 27 12.46 10.67 7.29
CA SER A 27 12.69 11.16 5.92
C SER A 27 12.55 12.68 5.78
N ILE A 28 11.68 13.29 6.59
CA ILE A 28 11.49 14.75 6.63
C ILE A 28 12.59 15.41 7.46
N HIS A 29 12.98 14.78 8.57
CA HIS A 29 13.99 15.26 9.50
C HIS A 29 15.12 14.24 9.64
N PRO A 30 16.01 14.13 8.64
CA PRO A 30 17.08 13.15 8.66
C PRO A 30 18.09 13.46 9.78
N SER A 31 18.45 12.43 10.55
CA SER A 31 19.50 12.51 11.56
C SER A 31 20.89 12.35 10.93
N SER A 32 21.88 13.08 11.44
CA SER A 32 23.30 12.85 11.12
C SER A 32 24.01 11.94 12.15
N ASP A 33 23.32 11.56 13.22
CA ASP A 33 23.86 10.66 14.26
C ASP A 33 23.90 9.22 13.75
N GLU A 34 25.11 8.62 13.74
CA GLU A 34 25.34 7.28 13.21
C GLU A 34 24.53 6.20 13.95
N PHE A 35 24.39 6.32 15.27
CA PHE A 35 23.62 5.37 16.06
C PHE A 35 22.13 5.39 15.67
N THR A 36 21.56 6.59 15.53
CA THR A 36 20.19 6.79 15.05
C THR A 36 20.01 6.23 13.65
N LEU A 37 20.94 6.49 12.73
CA LEU A 37 20.89 5.98 11.36
C LEU A 37 20.92 4.44 11.31
N ARG A 38 21.78 3.81 12.11
CA ARG A 38 21.81 2.34 12.22
C ARG A 38 20.49 1.78 12.74
N ARG A 39 19.91 2.39 13.78
CA ARG A 39 18.60 1.99 14.31
C ARG A 39 17.49 2.14 13.27
N LEU A 40 17.46 3.23 12.50
CA LEU A 40 16.49 3.44 11.43
C LEU A 40 16.62 2.41 10.30
N ALA A 41 17.85 1.99 9.98
CA ALA A 41 18.10 1.00 8.94
C ALA A 41 17.46 -0.37 9.28
N GLU A 42 17.44 -0.73 10.56
CA GLU A 42 16.90 -1.98 11.11
C GLU A 42 15.37 -2.01 11.21
N LEU A 43 14.69 -0.86 11.06
CA LEU A 43 13.24 -0.82 11.16
C LEU A 43 12.58 -1.57 9.99
N PRO A 44 11.47 -2.28 10.25
CA PRO A 44 10.68 -2.90 9.19
C PRO A 44 10.06 -1.82 8.30
N ARG A 45 9.93 -2.11 7.01
CA ARG A 45 9.34 -1.23 6.01
C ARG A 45 8.04 -1.86 5.54
N PRO A 46 6.85 -1.40 5.98
CA PRO A 46 5.58 -2.00 5.55
C PRO A 46 5.34 -1.96 4.03
N TRP A 47 5.98 -1.03 3.30
CA TRP A 47 5.99 -0.99 1.83
C TRP A 47 6.95 -1.99 1.17
N ASP A 48 7.76 -2.69 1.96
CA ASP A 48 8.60 -3.80 1.53
C ASP A 48 8.35 -4.98 2.49
N PRO A 49 7.28 -5.77 2.27
CA PRO A 49 6.85 -6.82 3.19
C PRO A 49 7.94 -7.85 3.53
N GLY A 50 8.92 -8.05 2.65
CA GLY A 50 10.07 -8.94 2.90
C GLY A 50 10.95 -8.48 4.07
N SER A 51 10.91 -7.19 4.42
CA SER A 51 11.63 -6.62 5.56
C SER A 51 10.88 -6.75 6.90
N CYS A 52 9.62 -7.16 6.88
CA CYS A 52 8.74 -7.13 8.05
C CYS A 52 8.81 -8.44 8.85
N PRO A 53 8.82 -8.38 10.21
CA PRO A 53 8.65 -9.56 11.04
C PRO A 53 7.24 -10.14 10.90
N ARG A 54 7.07 -11.42 11.27
CA ARG A 54 5.79 -12.15 11.11
C ARG A 54 4.61 -11.47 11.80
N ASP A 55 4.83 -10.92 12.99
CA ASP A 55 3.75 -10.28 13.76
C ASP A 55 3.24 -9.01 13.06
N LEU A 56 4.16 -8.22 12.47
CA LEU A 56 3.78 -7.06 11.67
C LEU A 56 3.08 -7.48 10.36
N LEU A 57 3.53 -8.56 9.73
CA LEU A 57 2.86 -9.12 8.54
C LEU A 57 1.43 -9.58 8.83
N ALA A 58 1.18 -10.11 10.03
CA ALA A 58 -0.15 -10.55 10.45
C ALA A 58 -1.14 -9.38 10.56
N GLU A 59 -0.67 -8.17 10.87
CA GLU A 59 -1.49 -6.95 10.83
C GLU A 59 -1.50 -6.28 9.45
N LEU A 60 -0.39 -6.36 8.70
CA LEU A 60 -0.24 -5.76 7.38
C LEU A 60 -1.23 -6.36 6.38
N TRP A 61 -1.29 -7.69 6.26
CA TRP A 61 -2.07 -8.34 5.20
C TRP A 61 -3.58 -8.10 5.28
N PRO A 62 -4.24 -8.16 6.45
CA PRO A 62 -5.64 -7.76 6.58
C PRO A 62 -5.87 -6.31 6.15
N TRP A 63 -4.99 -5.39 6.53
CA TRP A 63 -5.10 -4.00 6.10
C TRP A 63 -4.92 -3.83 4.58
N ILE A 64 -4.00 -4.57 3.96
CA ILE A 64 -3.88 -4.57 2.49
C ILE A 64 -5.15 -5.11 1.83
N ALA A 65 -5.80 -6.13 2.40
CA ALA A 65 -7.08 -6.62 1.90
C ALA A 65 -8.18 -5.54 1.96
N ASP A 66 -8.28 -4.81 3.09
CA ASP A 66 -9.22 -3.68 3.22
C ASP A 66 -8.94 -2.58 2.18
N VAL A 67 -7.65 -2.29 1.92
CA VAL A 67 -7.23 -1.31 0.90
C VAL A 67 -7.60 -1.80 -0.51
N VAL A 68 -7.43 -3.08 -0.81
CA VAL A 68 -7.84 -3.67 -2.09
C VAL A 68 -9.35 -3.55 -2.30
N ASP A 69 -10.15 -3.82 -1.27
CA ASP A 69 -11.61 -3.67 -1.33
C ASP A 69 -12.03 -2.22 -1.52
N TRP A 70 -11.33 -1.29 -0.85
CA TRP A 70 -11.53 0.14 -1.05
C TRP A 70 -11.18 0.56 -2.48
N LEU A 71 -10.00 0.19 -3.00
CA LEU A 71 -9.56 0.48 -4.37
C LEU A 71 -10.59 -0.02 -5.39
N ASN A 72 -10.97 -1.29 -5.28
CA ASN A 72 -11.93 -1.94 -6.18
C ASN A 72 -13.33 -1.31 -6.17
N SER A 73 -13.66 -0.51 -5.15
CA SER A 73 -14.96 0.16 -5.04
C SER A 73 -14.95 1.65 -5.38
N GLN A 74 -13.78 2.30 -5.32
CA GLN A 74 -13.69 3.76 -5.43
C GLN A 74 -12.85 4.21 -6.62
N TRP A 75 -11.91 3.40 -7.08
CA TRP A 75 -10.86 3.82 -8.00
C TRP A 75 -10.66 2.92 -9.21
N MET A 76 -10.93 1.61 -9.07
CA MET A 76 -10.73 0.67 -10.17
C MET A 76 -12.01 0.52 -10.99
N PRO A 77 -11.96 0.63 -12.32
CA PRO A 77 -13.07 0.24 -13.18
C PRO A 77 -13.25 -1.28 -13.16
N ASP A 78 -14.45 -1.76 -13.53
CA ASP A 78 -14.82 -3.17 -13.44
C ASP A 78 -13.88 -4.13 -14.21
N ASP A 79 -13.30 -3.66 -15.31
CA ASP A 79 -12.39 -4.42 -16.17
C ASP A 79 -10.93 -4.42 -15.70
N ALA A 80 -10.59 -3.62 -14.67
CA ALA A 80 -9.26 -3.51 -14.10
C ALA A 80 -9.22 -3.74 -12.58
N ARG A 81 -10.24 -4.40 -12.00
CA ARG A 81 -10.26 -4.73 -10.57
C ARG A 81 -9.08 -5.63 -10.18
N VAL A 82 -8.52 -5.37 -9.00
CA VAL A 82 -7.53 -6.26 -8.38
C VAL A 82 -8.20 -7.62 -8.15
N PRO A 83 -7.65 -8.73 -8.68
CA PRO A 83 -8.28 -10.05 -8.60
C PRO A 83 -8.16 -10.64 -7.19
N MET A 84 -9.08 -11.52 -6.80
CA MET A 84 -9.06 -12.16 -5.47
C MET A 84 -7.81 -13.03 -5.22
N CYS A 85 -7.14 -13.50 -6.27
CA CYS A 85 -5.89 -14.25 -6.19
C CYS A 85 -4.65 -13.35 -6.01
N TRP A 86 -4.80 -12.04 -5.79
CA TRP A 86 -3.65 -11.17 -5.52
C TRP A 86 -2.69 -11.67 -4.44
N PRO A 87 -3.12 -12.39 -3.37
CA PRO A 87 -2.19 -12.94 -2.37
C PRO A 87 -1.25 -14.02 -2.92
N ASP A 88 -1.62 -14.67 -4.02
CA ASP A 88 -0.82 -15.70 -4.68
C ASP A 88 0.26 -15.10 -5.61
N HIS A 89 0.27 -13.78 -5.77
CA HIS A 89 1.18 -13.06 -6.66
C HIS A 89 2.13 -12.17 -5.83
N ALA A 90 3.32 -12.68 -5.55
CA ALA A 90 4.30 -12.02 -4.69
C ALA A 90 4.67 -10.61 -5.17
N ASP A 91 4.80 -10.41 -6.49
CA ASP A 91 5.09 -9.10 -7.07
C ASP A 91 3.92 -8.12 -6.85
N LEU A 92 2.68 -8.59 -6.98
CA LEU A 92 1.50 -7.77 -6.72
C LEU A 92 1.35 -7.47 -5.22
N CYS A 93 1.65 -8.41 -4.33
CA CYS A 93 1.66 -8.19 -2.88
C CYS A 93 2.65 -7.08 -2.48
N GLN A 94 3.87 -7.12 -3.00
CA GLN A 94 4.87 -6.05 -2.77
C GLN A 94 4.35 -4.70 -3.25
N TRP A 95 3.76 -4.66 -4.45
CA TRP A 95 3.22 -3.44 -5.03
C TRP A 95 2.03 -2.87 -4.25
N LEU A 96 1.08 -3.71 -3.85
CA LEU A 96 -0.09 -3.29 -3.08
C LEU A 96 0.31 -2.74 -1.71
N ALA A 97 1.29 -3.36 -1.05
CA ALA A 97 1.82 -2.87 0.22
C ALA A 97 2.46 -1.47 0.07
N ALA A 98 3.29 -1.29 -0.95
CA ALA A 98 3.91 0.01 -1.22
C ALA A 98 2.89 1.08 -1.63
N LEU A 99 1.90 0.72 -2.45
CA LEU A 99 0.80 1.60 -2.85
C LEU A 99 -0.02 2.06 -1.65
N ALA A 100 -0.37 1.15 -0.74
CA ALA A 100 -1.14 1.44 0.47
C ALA A 100 -0.38 2.38 1.41
N ALA A 101 0.90 2.09 1.68
CA ALA A 101 1.74 2.94 2.50
C ALA A 101 1.92 4.34 1.87
N ALA A 102 2.16 4.42 0.57
CA ALA A 102 2.27 5.69 -0.15
C ALA A 102 0.96 6.49 -0.12
N ARG A 103 -0.19 5.82 -0.22
CA ARG A 103 -1.51 6.45 -0.08
C ARG A 103 -1.70 7.02 1.32
N TYR A 104 -1.27 6.26 2.32
CA TYR A 104 -1.33 6.69 3.71
C TYR A 104 -0.46 7.93 3.94
N THR A 105 0.80 7.91 3.52
CA THR A 105 1.69 9.09 3.65
C THR A 105 1.21 10.30 2.86
N ALA A 106 0.57 10.08 1.70
CA ALA A 106 -0.04 11.16 0.92
C ALA A 106 -1.12 11.93 1.69
N SER A 107 -1.72 11.32 2.73
CA SER A 107 -2.69 12.01 3.60
C SER A 107 -2.07 13.05 4.51
N PHE A 108 -0.75 13.03 4.71
CA PHE A 108 -0.02 14.06 5.45
C PHE A 108 0.30 15.29 4.61
N GLY A 109 0.09 15.21 3.29
CA GLY A 109 0.34 16.31 2.37
C GLY A 109 -0.56 17.51 2.66
N VAL A 110 0.05 18.69 2.74
CA VAL A 110 -0.68 19.97 2.91
C VAL A 110 -1.29 20.43 1.58
N ALA A 111 -0.69 20.04 0.46
CA ALA A 111 -1.15 20.42 -0.87
C ALA A 111 -2.29 19.50 -1.33
N ALA A 112 -3.36 20.11 -1.88
CA ALA A 112 -4.57 19.40 -2.31
C ALA A 112 -4.32 18.36 -3.42
N ASP A 113 -3.25 18.51 -4.18
CA ASP A 113 -2.85 17.62 -5.26
C ASP A 113 -2.10 16.37 -4.80
N THR A 114 -1.72 16.26 -3.52
CA THR A 114 -0.89 15.13 -3.04
C THR A 114 -1.53 13.76 -3.33
N VAL A 115 -2.86 13.65 -3.15
CA VAL A 115 -3.60 12.42 -3.47
C VAL A 115 -3.70 12.20 -4.99
N HIS A 116 -3.84 13.27 -5.78
CA HIS A 116 -3.87 13.17 -7.24
C HIS A 116 -2.51 12.72 -7.80
N ILE A 117 -1.40 13.24 -7.28
CA ILE A 117 -0.04 12.83 -7.64
C ILE A 117 0.19 11.36 -7.30
N TRP A 118 -0.25 10.92 -6.12
CA TRP A 118 -0.24 9.50 -5.77
C TRP A 118 -0.99 8.66 -6.82
N ALA A 119 -2.25 8.97 -7.12
CA ALA A 119 -3.03 8.18 -8.07
C ALA A 119 -2.37 8.10 -9.45
N ALA A 120 -1.87 9.25 -9.96
CA ALA A 120 -1.15 9.32 -11.23
C ALA A 120 0.14 8.49 -11.26
N SER A 121 0.83 8.37 -10.13
CA SER A 121 2.10 7.61 -10.02
C SER A 121 1.89 6.10 -9.92
N TRP A 122 0.79 5.66 -9.30
CA TRP A 122 0.59 4.25 -8.94
C TRP A 122 -0.30 3.47 -9.91
N PHE A 123 -1.36 4.10 -10.43
CA PHE A 123 -2.39 3.37 -11.19
C PHE A 123 -1.96 2.86 -12.56
N PRO A 124 -1.15 3.58 -13.36
CA PRO A 124 -0.69 3.05 -14.64
C PRO A 124 0.04 1.71 -14.51
N GLU A 125 0.89 1.59 -13.49
CA GLU A 125 1.65 0.37 -13.22
C GLU A 125 0.79 -0.73 -12.59
N LEU A 126 -0.13 -0.37 -11.69
CA LEU A 126 -1.11 -1.32 -11.14
C LEU A 126 -1.99 -1.93 -12.24
N HIS A 127 -2.51 -1.11 -13.16
CA HIS A 127 -3.28 -1.58 -14.30
C HIS A 127 -2.46 -2.51 -15.20
N ARG A 128 -1.18 -2.18 -15.45
CA ARG A 128 -0.28 -3.05 -16.22
C ARG A 128 -0.15 -4.42 -15.56
N ARG A 129 0.06 -4.47 -14.24
CA ARG A 129 0.19 -5.73 -13.47
C ARG A 129 -1.08 -6.56 -13.50
N ILE A 130 -2.23 -5.94 -13.24
CA ILE A 130 -3.54 -6.62 -13.32
C ILE A 130 -3.78 -7.15 -14.74
N GLY A 131 -3.37 -6.39 -15.77
CA GLY A 131 -3.43 -6.82 -17.16
C GLY A 131 -2.64 -8.10 -17.45
N LEU A 132 -1.49 -8.30 -16.79
CA LEU A 132 -0.70 -9.54 -16.89
C LEU A 132 -1.39 -10.73 -16.21
N LEU A 133 -2.22 -10.47 -15.20
CA LEU A 133 -2.97 -11.50 -14.48
C LEU A 133 -4.26 -11.94 -15.19
N ARG A 134 -4.56 -11.43 -16.39
CA ARG A 134 -5.79 -11.81 -17.13
C ARG A 134 -5.84 -13.30 -17.50
N THR A 135 -4.69 -13.98 -17.52
CA THR A 135 -4.58 -15.44 -17.72
C THR A 135 -4.80 -16.24 -16.43
N CYS A 136 -4.76 -15.60 -15.26
CA CYS A 136 -4.90 -16.21 -13.94
C CYS A 136 -6.36 -16.57 -13.58
N ARG A 137 -7.34 -16.24 -14.45
CA ARG A 137 -8.78 -16.49 -14.22
C ARG A 137 -9.19 -17.96 -13.98
N MET A 138 -8.27 -18.93 -14.08
CA MET A 138 -8.53 -20.37 -14.01
C MET A 138 -7.53 -21.14 -13.11
N GLY A 139 -7.08 -20.55 -11.99
CA GLY A 139 -6.34 -21.30 -10.95
C GLY A 139 -5.01 -21.91 -11.40
N ARG A 140 -4.40 -21.36 -12.45
CA ARG A 140 -3.03 -21.71 -12.87
C ARG A 140 -2.10 -20.58 -12.44
N HIS A 141 -1.49 -20.79 -11.29
CA HIS A 141 -0.44 -19.96 -10.72
C HIS A 141 0.88 -20.64 -11.08
N GLU A 142 1.40 -20.37 -12.28
CA GLU A 142 2.79 -20.71 -12.65
C GLU A 142 3.70 -19.53 -12.34
#